data_AF-A0A1A9A8H6-F1
#
_entry.id   AF-A0A1A9A8H6-F1
#
_cell.length_a   1.000
_cell.length_b   1.000
_cell.length_c   1.000
_cell.angle_alpha   90.00
_cell.angle_beta   90.00
_cell.angle_gamma   90.00
#
_symmetry.space_group_name_H-M   'P 1'
#
loop_
_entity.id
_entity.type
_entity.pdbx_description
1 polymer ?
#
loop_
_entity_poly.entity_id
_entity_poly.type
_entity_poly.pdbx_seq_one_letter_code
_entity_poly.pdbx_strand_id
1 'polypeptide(L)'
;MDGLNIYLGLGIVLILAACLGEVEALGVRIPPLRSKPVRVVLGVLGVVAVVAAFVAPLPGTAAAERKERTAAYQRQVLAACADVSSTRKLGDDALRLDERGRILRDPTVALFERQIAQEDAALAQLFARETPADLRAERDAARAEWAAALTVMRASVARIRALPPAFTQQQMDAVAAGVDAEAAQHWSRFRSAMSALAGETCALPA
;
A
#
# COMPACT_ATOMS: atom_id res chain seq x y z
N MET A 1 -13.58 -17.37 -27.41
CA MET A 1 -13.30 -18.82 -27.25
C MET A 1 -11.89 -18.92 -26.71
N ASP A 2 -11.82 -19.10 -25.40
CA ASP A 2 -10.64 -18.84 -24.59
C ASP A 2 -9.59 -19.92 -24.79
N GLY A 3 -8.32 -19.54 -24.92
CA GLY A 3 -7.20 -20.47 -25.15
C GLY A 3 -7.13 -21.61 -24.13
N LEU A 4 -7.65 -21.40 -22.91
CA LEU A 4 -7.79 -22.43 -21.88
C LEU A 4 -8.65 -23.63 -22.32
N ASN A 5 -9.79 -23.38 -22.98
CA ASN A 5 -10.66 -24.44 -23.48
C ASN A 5 -9.98 -25.24 -24.62
N ILE A 6 -9.09 -24.59 -25.38
CA ILE A 6 -8.32 -25.23 -26.45
C ILE A 6 -7.25 -26.14 -25.86
N TYR A 7 -6.47 -25.69 -24.87
CA TYR A 7 -5.41 -26.51 -24.26
C TYR A 7 -5.97 -27.66 -23.40
N LEU A 8 -7.04 -27.43 -22.65
CA LEU A 8 -7.70 -28.48 -21.86
C LEU A 8 -8.34 -29.52 -22.78
N GLY A 9 -9.04 -29.06 -23.83
CA GLY A 9 -9.63 -29.93 -24.85
C GLY A 9 -8.58 -30.74 -25.61
N LEU A 10 -7.50 -30.10 -26.06
CA LEU A 10 -6.39 -30.75 -26.75
C LEU A 10 -5.69 -31.78 -25.83
N GLY A 11 -5.42 -31.43 -24.57
CA GLY A 11 -4.78 -32.31 -23.60
C GLY A 11 -5.61 -33.57 -23.31
N ILE A 12 -6.92 -33.41 -23.12
CA ILE A 12 -7.84 -34.53 -22.91
C ILE A 12 -7.91 -35.42 -24.16
N VAL A 13 -7.99 -34.84 -25.36
CA VAL A 13 -8.00 -35.59 -26.63
C VAL A 13 -6.71 -36.39 -26.82
N LEU A 14 -5.55 -35.83 -26.50
CA LEU A 14 -4.26 -36.53 -26.61
C LEU A 14 -4.14 -37.71 -25.64
N ILE A 15 -4.63 -37.55 -24.40
CA ILE A 15 -4.67 -38.62 -23.40
C ILE A 15 -5.64 -39.73 -23.82
N LEU A 16 -6.82 -39.36 -24.29
CA LEU A 16 -7.84 -40.29 -24.78
C LEU A 16 -7.33 -41.08 -26.00
N ALA A 17 -6.69 -40.41 -26.97
CA ALA A 17 -6.07 -41.05 -28.13
C ALA A 17 -4.93 -42.02 -27.76
N ALA A 18 -4.18 -41.73 -26.69
CA ALA A 18 -3.12 -42.61 -26.20
C ALA A 18 -3.66 -43.89 -25.51
N CYS A 19 -4.74 -43.77 -24.74
CA CYS A 19 -5.29 -44.86 -23.93
C CYS A 19 -6.25 -45.79 -24.68
N LEU A 20 -7.14 -45.23 -25.51
CA LEU A 20 -8.32 -45.97 -25.99
C LEU A 20 -8.21 -46.47 -27.43
N GLY A 21 -7.23 -45.99 -28.21
CA GLY A 21 -6.98 -46.46 -29.58
C GLY A 21 -8.04 -46.06 -30.62
N GLU A 22 -9.30 -45.89 -30.21
CA GLU A 22 -10.39 -45.27 -30.96
C GLU A 22 -11.19 -44.35 -30.04
N VAL A 23 -11.25 -43.06 -30.37
CA VAL A 23 -12.07 -42.10 -29.64
C VAL A 23 -12.70 -41.13 -30.64
N GLU A 24 -14.02 -41.04 -30.64
CA GLU A 24 -14.74 -39.92 -31.23
C GLU A 24 -14.70 -38.76 -30.23
N ALA A 25 -13.76 -37.84 -30.43
CA ALA A 25 -13.73 -36.59 -29.70
C ALA A 25 -13.83 -35.45 -30.72
N LEU A 26 -14.78 -34.53 -30.50
CA LEU A 26 -14.99 -33.32 -31.32
C LEU A 26 -15.26 -33.57 -32.82
N GLY A 27 -15.88 -34.72 -33.16
CA GLY A 27 -16.36 -35.00 -34.53
C GLY A 27 -15.28 -35.45 -35.53
N VAL A 28 -14.07 -35.76 -35.08
CA VAL A 28 -12.95 -36.23 -35.93
C VAL A 28 -12.52 -37.63 -35.50
N ARG A 29 -12.60 -38.61 -36.42
CA ARG A 29 -12.07 -39.97 -36.20
C ARG A 29 -10.55 -39.97 -36.29
N ILE A 30 -9.88 -40.29 -35.19
CA ILE A 30 -8.43 -40.46 -35.15
C ILE A 30 -8.13 -41.96 -35.38
N PRO A 31 -7.39 -42.35 -36.44
CA PRO A 31 -7.11 -43.76 -36.72
C PRO A 31 -6.19 -44.38 -35.64
N PRO A 32 -6.30 -45.70 -35.39
CA PRO A 32 -5.56 -46.36 -34.33
C PRO A 32 -4.05 -46.32 -34.59
N LEU A 33 -3.32 -45.67 -33.68
CA LEU A 33 -1.87 -45.61 -33.68
C LEU A 33 -1.30 -47.00 -33.35
N ARG A 34 -0.72 -47.67 -34.35
CA ARG A 34 -0.18 -49.05 -34.21
C ARG A 34 1.11 -49.14 -33.38
N SER A 35 1.85 -48.04 -33.22
CA SER A 35 3.16 -48.05 -32.54
C SER A 35 3.04 -47.67 -31.06
N LYS A 36 3.39 -48.63 -30.19
CA LYS A 36 3.55 -48.41 -28.74
C LYS A 36 4.38 -47.16 -28.36
N PRO A 37 5.51 -46.83 -29.01
CA PRO A 37 6.28 -45.63 -28.65
C PRO A 37 5.53 -44.32 -28.91
N VAL A 38 4.71 -44.26 -29.96
CA VAL A 38 3.96 -43.04 -30.31
C VAL A 38 2.83 -42.78 -29.30
N ARG A 39 2.20 -43.84 -28.77
CA ARG A 39 1.19 -43.72 -27.71
C ARG A 39 1.76 -43.15 -26.41
N VAL A 40 2.97 -43.57 -26.03
CA VAL A 40 3.63 -43.06 -24.82
C VAL A 40 3.99 -41.58 -24.97
N VAL A 41 4.55 -41.19 -26.13
CA VAL A 41 4.91 -39.79 -26.40
C VAL A 41 3.67 -38.89 -26.38
N LEU A 42 2.55 -39.32 -26.98
CA LEU A 42 1.28 -38.58 -26.96
C LEU A 42 0.67 -38.47 -25.56
N GLY A 43 0.71 -39.55 -24.77
CA GLY A 43 0.26 -39.53 -23.38
C GLY A 43 1.06 -38.55 -22.52
N VAL A 44 2.39 -38.55 -22.66
CA VAL A 44 3.27 -37.60 -21.96
C VAL A 44 2.99 -36.15 -22.40
N LEU A 45 2.86 -35.90 -23.70
CA LEU A 45 2.51 -34.57 -24.22
C LEU A 45 1.15 -34.09 -23.72
N GLY A 46 0.15 -34.97 -23.66
CA GLY A 46 -1.17 -34.67 -23.11
C GLY A 46 -1.13 -34.30 -21.63
N VAL A 47 -0.38 -35.06 -20.82
CA VAL A 47 -0.18 -34.74 -19.40
C VAL A 47 0.57 -33.41 -19.23
N VAL A 48 1.62 -33.16 -20.00
CA VAL A 48 2.36 -31.89 -19.97
C VAL A 48 1.45 -30.71 -20.34
N ALA A 49 0.57 -30.86 -21.33
CA ALA A 49 -0.38 -29.82 -21.72
C ALA A 49 -1.44 -29.55 -20.63
N VAL A 50 -1.95 -30.60 -19.97
CA VAL A 50 -2.88 -30.46 -18.83
C VAL A 50 -2.18 -29.77 -17.66
N VAL A 51 -0.98 -30.21 -17.28
CA VAL A 51 -0.18 -29.58 -16.21
C VAL A 51 0.12 -28.12 -16.57
N ALA A 52 0.49 -27.82 -17.81
CA ALA A 52 0.71 -26.44 -18.26
C ALA A 52 -0.56 -25.58 -18.16
N ALA A 53 -1.75 -26.14 -18.40
CA ALA A 53 -3.02 -25.43 -18.23
C ALA A 53 -3.35 -25.13 -16.75
N PHE A 54 -2.85 -25.92 -15.81
CA PHE A 54 -3.00 -25.68 -14.36
C PHE A 54 -1.90 -24.79 -13.78
N VAL A 55 -0.71 -24.75 -14.37
CA VAL A 55 0.44 -23.99 -13.87
C VAL A 55 0.57 -22.61 -14.55
N ALA A 56 0.09 -22.44 -15.78
CA ALA A 56 0.10 -21.14 -16.45
C ALA A 56 -1.01 -20.25 -15.87
N PRO A 57 -0.68 -19.09 -15.25
CA PRO A 57 -1.70 -18.14 -14.85
C PRO A 57 -2.45 -17.66 -16.08
N LEU A 58 -3.78 -17.75 -16.04
CA LEU A 58 -4.67 -17.29 -17.10
C LEU A 58 -4.30 -15.84 -17.47
N PRO A 59 -4.04 -15.52 -18.75
CA PRO A 59 -3.82 -14.14 -19.19
C PRO A 59 -5.08 -13.32 -18.89
N GLY A 60 -5.02 -12.54 -17.81
CA GLY A 60 -6.16 -11.81 -17.24
C GLY A 60 -6.22 -11.89 -15.70
N THR A 61 -5.87 -13.03 -15.12
CA THR A 61 -5.89 -13.24 -13.65
C THR A 61 -4.78 -12.47 -12.94
N ALA A 62 -3.54 -12.55 -13.45
CA ALA A 62 -2.40 -11.83 -12.87
C ALA A 62 -2.51 -10.29 -13.00
N ALA A 63 -3.29 -9.79 -13.97
CA ALA A 63 -3.55 -8.36 -14.10
C ALA A 63 -4.68 -7.92 -13.15
N ALA A 64 -5.75 -8.71 -13.05
CA ALA A 64 -6.84 -8.47 -12.11
C ALA A 64 -6.37 -8.55 -10.65
N GLU A 65 -5.55 -9.54 -10.30
CA GLU A 65 -4.99 -9.73 -8.96
C GLU A 65 -4.03 -8.59 -8.58
N ARG A 66 -3.20 -8.11 -9.52
CA ARG A 66 -2.39 -6.91 -9.30
C ARG A 66 -3.25 -5.69 -9.02
N LYS A 67 -4.28 -5.47 -9.84
CA LYS A 67 -5.23 -4.35 -9.67
C LYS A 67 -5.93 -4.42 -8.31
N GLU A 68 -6.33 -5.60 -7.87
CA GLU A 68 -6.95 -5.81 -6.56
C GLU A 68 -5.98 -5.52 -5.40
N ARG A 69 -4.73 -5.99 -5.49
CA ARG A 69 -3.69 -5.67 -4.48
C ARG A 69 -3.40 -4.18 -4.43
N THR A 70 -3.28 -3.49 -5.56
CA THR A 70 -3.09 -2.03 -5.63
C THR A 70 -4.27 -1.30 -4.99
N ALA A 71 -5.51 -1.67 -5.32
CA ALA A 71 -6.70 -1.06 -4.73
C ALA A 71 -6.85 -1.35 -3.23
N ALA A 72 -6.44 -2.53 -2.76
CA ALA A 72 -6.40 -2.87 -1.34
C ALA A 72 -5.36 -2.02 -0.58
N TYR A 73 -4.18 -1.84 -1.16
CA TYR A 73 -3.13 -1.00 -0.59
C TYR A 73 -3.57 0.48 -0.53
N GLN A 74 -4.13 1.00 -1.62
CA GLN A 74 -4.67 2.37 -1.69
C GLN A 74 -5.72 2.66 -0.61
N ARG A 75 -6.66 1.73 -0.38
CA ARG A 75 -7.63 1.84 0.73
C ARG A 75 -6.97 1.90 2.11
N GLN A 76 -5.87 1.19 2.31
CA GLN A 76 -5.12 1.26 3.57
C GLN A 76 -4.40 2.59 3.73
N VAL A 77 -3.85 3.15 2.64
CA VAL A 77 -3.23 4.47 2.64
C VAL A 77 -4.26 5.52 3.05
N LEU A 78 -5.47 5.46 2.50
CA LEU A 78 -6.57 6.36 2.84
C LEU A 78 -7.02 6.23 4.30
N ALA A 79 -7.09 5.00 4.80
CA ALA A 79 -7.38 4.77 6.22
C ALA A 79 -6.30 5.39 7.12
N ALA A 80 -5.02 5.24 6.75
CA ALA A 80 -3.91 5.88 7.47
C ALA A 80 -3.97 7.41 7.37
N CYS A 81 -4.35 7.97 6.22
CA CYS A 81 -4.60 9.41 6.07
C CYS A 81 -5.68 9.91 7.03
N ALA A 82 -6.80 9.18 7.12
CA ALA A 82 -7.90 9.51 8.00
C ALA A 82 -7.51 9.40 9.49
N ASP A 83 -6.68 8.42 9.85
CA ASP A 83 -6.18 8.23 11.20
C ASP A 83 -5.20 9.33 11.64
N VAL A 84 -4.30 9.76 10.76
CA VAL A 84 -3.43 10.93 11.03
C VAL A 84 -4.27 12.20 11.22
N SER A 85 -5.33 12.35 10.42
CA SER A 85 -6.26 13.49 10.53
C SER A 85 -7.10 13.49 11.80
N SER A 86 -7.50 12.31 12.29
CA SER A 86 -8.21 12.17 13.57
C SER A 86 -7.28 12.42 14.76
N THR A 87 -6.01 12.00 14.66
CA THR A 87 -5.00 12.17 15.73
C THR A 87 -4.61 13.64 15.95
N ARG A 88 -4.59 14.46 14.89
CA ARG A 88 -4.30 15.90 15.00
C ARG A 88 -5.47 16.72 15.55
N LYS A 89 -6.69 16.17 15.60
CA LYS A 89 -7.72 16.77 16.47
C LYS A 89 -7.19 16.54 17.88
N LEU A 90 -6.59 17.57 18.48
CA LEU A 90 -6.26 17.57 19.91
C LEU A 90 -7.49 16.99 20.58
N GLY A 91 -7.37 15.77 21.13
CA GLY A 91 -8.45 15.19 21.91
C GLY A 91 -8.74 16.09 23.10
N ASP A 92 -9.48 15.60 24.09
CA ASP A 92 -9.81 16.36 25.31
C ASP A 92 -8.58 16.93 26.09
N ASP A 93 -7.35 16.61 25.65
CA ASP A 93 -6.09 17.26 26.04
C ASP A 93 -5.95 18.68 25.45
N ALA A 94 -6.76 19.63 25.93
CA ALA A 94 -6.55 21.06 25.69
C ALA A 94 -5.21 21.54 26.28
N LEU A 95 -4.63 22.61 25.72
CA LEU A 95 -3.46 23.28 26.28
C LEU A 95 -3.71 23.61 27.75
N ARG A 96 -2.84 23.13 28.64
CA ARG A 96 -2.98 23.39 30.08
C ARG A 96 -2.50 24.80 30.38
N LEU A 97 -3.32 25.56 31.12
CA LEU A 97 -3.03 26.93 31.50
C LEU A 97 -2.72 27.03 33.00
N ASP A 98 -1.87 27.97 33.38
CA ASP A 98 -1.70 28.39 34.77
C ASP A 98 -2.85 29.30 35.24
N GLU A 99 -2.85 29.66 36.52
CA GLU A 99 -3.87 30.56 37.12
C GLU A 99 -3.93 31.96 36.47
N ARG A 100 -2.90 32.32 35.69
CA ARG A 100 -2.80 33.60 34.97
C ARG A 100 -3.15 33.44 33.48
N GLY A 101 -3.65 32.28 33.07
CA GLY A 101 -4.01 31.98 31.68
C GLY A 101 -2.82 31.77 30.75
N ARG A 102 -1.61 31.54 31.29
CA ARG A 102 -0.40 31.24 30.48
C ARG A 102 -0.28 29.75 30.22
N ILE A 103 0.21 29.40 29.04
CA ILE A 103 0.40 28.02 28.60
C ILE A 103 1.54 27.39 29.40
N LEU A 104 1.29 26.22 29.98
CA LEU A 104 2.30 25.43 30.69
C LEU A 104 3.15 24.65 29.71
N ARG A 105 4.46 24.89 29.72
CA ARG A 105 5.40 24.34 28.74
C ARG A 105 5.48 22.83 28.74
N ASP A 106 5.72 22.22 29.89
CA ASP A 106 5.99 20.77 29.95
C ASP A 106 4.77 19.93 29.53
N PRO A 107 3.52 20.26 29.94
CA PRO A 107 2.32 19.65 29.37
C PRO A 107 2.18 19.83 27.86
N THR A 108 2.48 21.02 27.34
CA THR A 108 2.42 21.30 25.89
C THR A 108 3.48 20.51 25.11
N VAL A 109 4.70 20.43 25.63
CA VAL A 109 5.77 19.61 25.04
C VAL A 109 5.36 18.14 25.03
N ALA A 110 4.86 17.61 26.16
CA ALA A 110 4.44 16.23 26.26
C ALA A 110 3.28 15.91 25.29
N LEU A 111 2.33 16.83 25.14
CA LEU A 111 1.24 16.72 24.17
C LEU A 111 1.77 16.57 22.74
N PHE A 112 2.64 17.47 22.29
CA PHE A 112 3.21 17.42 20.94
C PHE A 112 4.09 16.18 20.72
N GLU A 113 4.87 15.75 21.72
CA GLU A 113 5.68 14.54 21.60
C GLU A 113 4.82 13.27 21.48
N ARG A 114 3.72 13.18 22.23
CA ARG A 114 2.78 12.07 22.08
C ARG A 114 2.15 12.06 20.70
N GLN A 115 1.71 13.22 20.20
CA GLN A 115 1.11 13.33 18.87
C GLN A 115 2.10 12.92 17.77
N ILE A 116 3.33 13.44 17.81
CA ILE A 116 4.38 13.08 16.85
C ILE A 116 4.65 11.56 16.89
N ALA A 117 4.73 10.96 18.07
CA ALA A 117 4.98 9.53 18.21
C ALA A 117 3.81 8.67 17.67
N GLN A 118 2.57 9.11 17.86
CA GLN A 118 1.39 8.42 17.34
C GLN A 118 1.31 8.49 15.81
N GLU A 119 1.50 9.68 15.23
CA GLU A 119 1.51 9.87 13.77
C GLU A 119 2.67 9.08 13.12
N ASP A 120 3.86 9.10 13.72
CA ASP A 120 5.02 8.34 13.23
C ASP A 120 4.79 6.82 13.31
N ALA A 121 4.17 6.33 14.38
CA ALA A 121 3.82 4.91 14.50
C ALA A 121 2.78 4.48 13.46
N ALA A 122 1.74 5.28 13.22
CA ALA A 122 0.70 4.99 12.23
C ALA A 122 1.29 4.92 10.82
N LEU A 123 2.13 5.89 10.44
CA LEU A 123 2.77 5.94 9.12
C LEU A 123 3.89 4.90 8.97
N ALA A 124 4.65 4.61 10.03
CA ALA A 124 5.64 3.54 9.99
C ALA A 124 4.99 2.17 9.74
N GLN A 125 3.83 1.90 10.36
CA GLN A 125 3.06 0.69 10.08
C GLN A 125 2.57 0.62 8.63
N LEU A 126 2.16 1.74 8.04
CA LEU A 126 1.81 1.79 6.61
C LEU A 126 3.03 1.49 5.74
N PHE A 127 4.18 2.13 6.00
CA PHE A 127 5.38 2.00 5.18
C PHE A 127 6.10 0.65 5.34
N ALA A 128 5.87 -0.07 6.43
CA ALA A 128 6.39 -1.41 6.65
C ALA A 128 5.64 -2.49 5.84
N ARG A 129 4.42 -2.20 5.36
CA ARG A 129 3.62 -3.15 4.59
C ARG A 129 4.21 -3.36 3.20
N GLU A 130 3.94 -4.54 2.64
CA GLU A 130 4.33 -4.84 1.27
C GLU A 130 3.63 -3.89 0.30
N THR A 131 4.44 -3.16 -0.47
CA THR A 131 3.96 -2.18 -1.42
C THR A 131 3.98 -2.76 -2.83
N PRO A 132 2.86 -2.68 -3.57
CA PRO A 132 2.82 -3.01 -4.99
C PRO A 132 3.97 -2.34 -5.75
N ALA A 133 4.59 -3.07 -6.68
CA ALA A 133 5.82 -2.62 -7.35
C ALA A 133 5.65 -1.27 -8.08
N ASP A 134 4.45 -1.04 -8.61
CA ASP A 134 3.95 0.17 -9.26
C ASP A 134 3.83 1.39 -8.34
N LEU A 135 3.79 1.20 -7.02
CA LEU A 135 3.60 2.26 -6.03
C LEU A 135 4.84 2.49 -5.13
N ARG A 136 5.96 1.80 -5.41
CA ARG A 136 7.16 1.87 -4.55
C ARG A 136 7.79 3.25 -4.56
N ALA A 137 7.85 3.90 -5.73
CA ALA A 137 8.45 5.22 -5.87
C ALA A 137 7.67 6.27 -5.08
N GLU A 138 6.34 6.24 -5.16
CA GLU A 138 5.42 7.11 -4.44
C GLU A 138 5.51 6.91 -2.93
N ARG A 139 5.62 5.64 -2.49
CA ARG A 139 5.85 5.33 -1.06
C ARG A 139 7.18 5.90 -0.59
N ASP A 140 8.26 5.69 -1.35
CA ASP A 140 9.59 6.15 -0.94
C ASP A 140 9.66 7.69 -0.89
N ALA A 141 8.99 8.37 -1.82
CA ALA A 141 8.81 9.83 -1.77
C ALA A 141 8.00 10.27 -0.55
N ALA A 142 6.86 9.62 -0.27
CA ALA A 142 6.03 9.91 0.91
C ALA A 142 6.81 9.70 2.22
N ARG A 143 7.60 8.62 2.30
CA ARG A 143 8.43 8.32 3.47
C ARG A 143 9.54 9.36 3.66
N ALA A 144 10.19 9.80 2.59
CA ALA A 144 11.22 10.82 2.66
C ALA A 144 10.66 12.17 3.14
N GLU A 145 9.52 12.60 2.59
CA GLU A 145 8.86 13.84 2.99
C GLU A 145 8.30 13.75 4.42
N TRP A 146 7.80 12.57 4.86
CA TRP A 146 7.45 12.34 6.26
C TRP A 146 8.64 12.52 7.21
N ALA A 147 9.80 11.93 6.87
CA ALA A 147 11.01 12.07 7.69
C ALA A 147 11.50 13.53 7.78
N ALA A 148 11.36 14.30 6.70
CA ALA A 148 11.65 15.72 6.71
C ALA A 148 10.66 16.50 7.60
N ALA A 149 9.35 16.28 7.44
CA ALA A 149 8.32 16.88 8.29
C ALA A 149 8.53 16.54 9.78
N LEU A 150 8.89 15.30 10.09
CA LEU A 150 9.19 14.84 11.44
C LEU A 150 10.39 15.56 12.06
N THR A 151 11.41 15.85 11.25
CA THR A 151 12.58 16.64 11.67
C THR A 151 12.15 18.06 12.06
N VAL A 152 11.33 18.70 11.23
CA VAL A 152 10.79 20.04 11.50
C VAL A 152 9.91 20.03 12.76
N MET A 153 9.00 19.06 12.90
CA MET A 153 8.15 18.94 14.09
C MET A 153 8.95 18.78 15.39
N ARG A 154 10.00 17.94 15.38
CA ARG A 154 10.89 17.77 16.53
C ARG A 154 11.67 19.06 16.83
N ALA A 155 12.11 19.79 15.81
CA ALA A 155 12.74 21.09 15.99
C ALA A 155 11.78 22.13 16.62
N SER A 156 10.50 22.12 16.23
CA SER A 156 9.46 22.96 16.85
C SER A 156 9.29 22.64 18.34
N VAL A 157 9.21 21.35 18.70
CA VAL A 157 9.15 20.93 20.10
C VAL A 157 10.38 21.40 20.89
N ALA A 158 11.58 21.34 20.28
CA ALA A 158 12.80 21.86 20.90
C ALA A 158 12.73 23.39 21.13
N ARG A 159 12.14 24.15 20.21
CA ARG A 159 11.90 25.61 20.39
C ARG A 159 10.90 25.87 21.52
N ILE A 160 9.84 25.08 21.65
CA ILE A 160 8.89 25.18 22.77
C ILE A 160 9.60 24.88 24.10
N ARG A 161 10.49 23.88 24.15
CA ARG A 161 11.29 23.58 25.35
C ARG A 161 12.17 24.74 25.80
N ALA A 162 12.63 25.59 24.87
CA ALA A 162 13.41 26.77 25.17
C ALA A 162 12.57 27.96 25.71
N LEU A 163 11.23 27.87 25.64
CA LEU A 163 10.37 28.87 26.27
C LEU A 163 10.42 28.79 27.80
N PRO A 164 10.00 29.87 28.50
CA PRO A 164 9.80 29.82 29.95
C PRO A 164 8.83 28.69 30.35
N PRO A 165 8.89 28.19 31.61
CA PRO A 165 7.99 27.14 32.08
C PRO A 165 6.49 27.44 31.92
N ALA A 166 6.14 28.73 31.91
CA ALA A 166 4.82 29.23 31.53
C ALA A 166 4.98 30.42 30.57
N PHE A 167 4.32 30.38 29.43
CA PHE A 167 4.47 31.36 28.34
C PHE A 167 3.12 31.82 27.78
N THR A 168 3.10 32.93 27.05
CA THR A 168 1.88 33.51 26.47
C THR A 168 1.60 32.93 25.08
N GLN A 169 0.35 33.07 24.61
CA GLN A 169 -0.01 32.71 23.23
C GLN A 169 0.89 33.43 22.21
N GLN A 170 1.20 34.70 22.42
CA GLN A 170 2.10 35.45 21.54
C GLN A 170 3.50 34.81 21.40
N GLN A 171 4.02 34.21 22.47
CA GLN A 171 5.30 33.48 22.42
C GLN A 171 5.16 32.16 21.65
N MET A 172 4.00 31.49 21.75
CA MET A 172 3.69 30.32 20.94
C MET A 172 3.58 30.68 19.46
N ASP A 173 2.90 31.78 19.13
CA ASP A 173 2.73 32.27 17.76
C ASP A 173 4.08 32.65 17.13
N ALA A 174 5.00 33.22 17.93
CA ALA A 174 6.37 33.51 17.48
C ALA A 174 7.16 32.23 17.16
N VAL A 175 6.97 31.15 17.93
CA VAL A 175 7.54 29.84 17.61
C VAL A 175 6.93 29.28 16.33
N ALA A 176 5.61 29.36 16.17
CA ALA A 176 4.90 28.88 14.98
C ALA A 176 5.37 29.63 13.71
N ALA A 177 5.43 30.96 13.75
CA ALA A 177 5.87 31.78 12.63
C ALA A 177 7.28 31.42 12.14
N GLY A 178 8.18 31.00 13.03
CA GLY A 178 9.53 30.54 12.66
C GLY A 178 9.59 29.13 12.07
N VAL A 179 8.49 28.37 12.11
CA VAL A 179 8.37 26.98 11.65
C VAL A 179 7.57 26.91 10.33
N ASP A 180 6.68 27.86 10.09
CA ASP A 180 5.60 27.76 9.11
C ASP A 180 6.06 27.54 7.66
N ALA A 181 7.11 28.21 7.18
CA ALA A 181 7.48 28.12 5.76
C ALA A 181 8.05 26.75 5.37
N GLU A 182 8.94 26.20 6.18
CA GLU A 182 9.59 24.91 5.94
C GLU A 182 8.64 23.75 6.26
N ALA A 183 7.89 23.85 7.36
CA ALA A 183 6.88 22.86 7.73
C ALA A 183 5.77 22.76 6.67
N ALA A 184 5.24 23.90 6.21
CA ALA A 184 4.15 23.90 5.21
C ALA A 184 4.61 23.29 3.89
N GLN A 185 5.86 23.51 3.49
CA GLN A 185 6.40 22.92 2.26
C GLN A 185 6.48 21.40 2.36
N HIS A 186 7.07 20.85 3.43
CA HIS A 186 7.16 19.40 3.63
C HIS A 186 5.79 18.75 3.82
N TRP A 187 4.87 19.39 4.55
CA TRP A 187 3.51 18.89 4.72
C TRP A 187 2.71 18.87 3.41
N SER A 188 2.87 19.89 2.56
CA SER A 188 2.25 19.94 1.24
C SER A 188 2.78 18.82 0.33
N ARG A 189 4.10 18.62 0.29
CA ARG A 189 4.73 17.55 -0.50
C ARG A 189 4.34 16.17 0.01
N PHE A 190 4.35 15.97 1.34
CA PHE A 190 3.89 14.74 1.96
C PHE A 190 2.43 14.42 1.60
N ARG A 191 1.54 15.42 1.68
CA ARG A 191 0.12 15.26 1.28
C ARG A 191 -0.04 14.90 -0.19
N SER A 192 0.75 15.54 -1.06
CA SER A 192 0.76 15.24 -2.49
C SER A 192 1.24 13.80 -2.75
N ALA A 193 2.34 13.38 -2.12
CA ALA A 193 2.87 12.03 -2.24
C ALA A 193 1.90 10.96 -1.70
N MET A 194 1.26 11.22 -0.55
CA MET A 194 0.25 10.32 0.01
C MET A 194 -1.01 10.23 -0.85
N SER A 195 -1.43 11.34 -1.47
CA SER A 195 -2.55 11.33 -2.42
C SER A 195 -2.22 10.56 -3.69
N ALA A 196 -0.99 10.70 -4.21
CA ALA A 196 -0.51 9.90 -5.34
C ALA A 196 -0.47 8.40 -4.97
N LEU A 197 0.02 8.08 -3.78
CA LEU A 197 0.07 6.72 -3.26
C LEU A 197 -1.33 6.11 -3.06
N ALA A 198 -2.30 6.92 -2.66
CA ALA A 198 -3.69 6.54 -2.48
C ALA A 198 -4.48 6.45 -3.80
N GLY A 199 -4.00 7.06 -4.88
CA GLY A 199 -4.75 7.20 -6.13
C GLY A 199 -5.92 8.20 -6.04
N GLU A 200 -6.09 8.88 -4.91
CA GLU A 200 -7.11 9.90 -4.67
C GLU A 200 -6.66 10.88 -3.57
N THR A 201 -7.41 11.98 -3.38
CA THR A 201 -7.04 13.02 -2.42
C THR A 201 -7.04 12.48 -0.99
N CYS A 202 -5.86 12.46 -0.37
CA CYS A 202 -5.66 12.10 1.02
C CYS A 202 -5.97 13.33 1.91
N ALA A 203 -7.03 13.24 2.74
CA ALA A 203 -7.49 14.30 3.63
C ALA A 203 -6.61 14.45 4.88
N LEU A 204 -5.31 14.69 4.69
CA LEU A 204 -4.44 15.10 5.78
C LEU A 204 -4.80 16.52 6.22
N PRO A 205 -4.69 16.81 7.52
CA PRO A 205 -4.96 18.14 8.03
C PRO A 205 -4.01 19.15 7.37
N ALA A 206 -4.55 20.34 7.11
CA ALA A 206 -3.83 21.42 6.44
C ALA A 206 -2.58 21.84 7.23
#